data_AF-A0A8C4IES6-F1
#
_entry.id   AF-A0A8C4IES6-F1
#
_cell.length_a   1.000
_cell.length_b   1.000
_cell.length_c   1.000
_cell.angle_alpha   90.00
_cell.angle_beta   90.00
_cell.angle_gamma   90.00
#
_symmetry.space_group_name_H-M   'P 1'
#
loop_
_entity.id
_entity.type
_entity.pdbx_description
1 polymer ?
#
loop_
_entity_poly.entity_id
_entity_poly.type
_entity_poly.pdbx_seq_one_letter_code
_entity_poly.pdbx_strand_id
1 'polypeptide(L)'
;MSLMERGVVRPITAVAWTSNSSTCPKDYSLISITEDGAAANFTRSFGMKSGYYLCYSKDLAGGMVVSDIQLISDKDSIPHGFSYIAEHLEPKTSVSKKKRVCVSIVPVGSVDTAVLDIKLTAKSKMMLQHHTYVGDIHGYVLWCRKGYFSSPMPQAKPRSVSLDLRRLSLEQPSAPLPLRPSNPPPALPHNKLSQRRCNLHTKDNLDKPADGSIQGITALDGVPFSLHPKFDIQANGTTLQLNSQLNNIRIKSLQDIENEYNYTFVVEESAAKRTRPSVSAGSTPSAQ
;
A
#
# COMPACT_ATOMS: atom_id res chain seq x y z
N MET A 1 7.37 26.13 14.97
CA MET A 1 6.85 24.94 14.28
C MET A 1 7.99 24.35 13.47
N SER A 2 8.55 23.22 13.92
CA SER A 2 9.75 22.63 13.32
C SER A 2 9.44 22.09 11.93
N LEU A 3 10.25 22.53 10.96
CA LEU A 3 10.25 22.10 9.58
C LEU A 3 10.59 20.61 9.55
N MET A 4 9.55 19.77 9.55
CA MET A 4 9.71 18.34 9.31
C MET A 4 10.19 18.22 7.87
N GLU A 5 11.47 17.92 7.74
CA GLU A 5 12.17 17.53 6.53
C GLU A 5 11.25 16.69 5.65
N ARG A 6 10.77 17.27 4.55
CA ARG A 6 9.93 16.61 3.54
C ARG A 6 10.76 15.62 2.71
N GLY A 7 11.50 14.74 3.38
CA GLY A 7 12.02 13.53 2.78
C GLY A 7 10.86 12.58 2.51
N VAL A 8 10.89 11.86 1.40
CA VAL A 8 9.97 10.74 1.15
C VAL A 8 10.23 9.69 2.23
N VAL A 9 9.40 9.66 3.28
CA VAL A 9 9.60 8.73 4.39
C VAL A 9 9.11 7.35 3.97
N ARG A 10 10.06 6.42 3.84
CA ARG A 10 9.76 5.03 3.49
C ARG A 10 9.42 4.22 4.74
N PRO A 11 8.34 3.41 4.71
CA PRO A 11 7.99 2.53 5.80
C PRO A 11 8.98 1.35 5.87
N ILE A 12 9.05 0.74 7.05
CA ILE A 12 9.72 -0.52 7.25
C ILE A 12 8.84 -1.63 6.70
N THR A 13 9.43 -2.50 5.90
CA THR A 13 8.72 -3.58 5.20
C THR A 13 8.98 -4.95 5.81
N ALA A 14 10.14 -5.11 6.47
CA ALA A 14 10.46 -6.32 7.20
C ALA A 14 11.43 -6.04 8.36
N VAL A 15 11.42 -6.92 9.35
CA VAL A 15 12.35 -6.91 10.50
C VAL A 15 12.83 -8.35 10.70
N ALA A 16 14.10 -8.52 11.04
CA ALA A 16 14.71 -9.82 11.26
C ALA A 16 15.84 -9.77 12.30
N TRP A 17 16.19 -10.95 12.82
CA TRP A 17 17.40 -11.16 13.61
C TRP A 17 18.53 -11.65 12.70
N THR A 18 19.75 -11.19 12.99
CA THR A 18 20.96 -11.65 12.30
C THR A 18 22.12 -11.81 13.27
N SER A 19 23.03 -12.76 13.05
CA SER A 19 24.21 -12.93 13.93
C SER A 19 25.28 -11.88 13.71
N ASN A 20 25.47 -11.42 12.48
CA ASN A 20 26.48 -10.44 12.10
C ASN A 20 26.12 -9.78 10.76
N SER A 21 27.02 -8.97 10.21
CA SER A 21 26.83 -8.32 8.91
C SER A 21 26.86 -9.30 7.72
N SER A 22 27.51 -10.46 7.82
CA SER A 22 27.55 -11.44 6.73
C SER A 22 26.30 -12.31 6.66
N THR A 23 25.65 -12.59 7.79
CA THR A 23 24.35 -13.27 7.83
C THR A 23 23.17 -12.33 7.58
N CYS A 24 23.39 -11.02 7.58
CA CYS A 24 22.34 -10.03 7.33
C CYS A 24 21.92 -10.08 5.84
N PRO A 25 20.62 -10.15 5.53
CA PRO A 25 20.17 -10.08 4.15
C PRO A 25 20.59 -8.75 3.49
N LYS A 26 20.82 -8.77 2.18
CA LYS A 26 21.45 -7.65 1.44
C LYS A 26 20.59 -6.37 1.40
N ASP A 27 19.28 -6.52 1.49
CA ASP A 27 18.30 -5.43 1.49
C ASP A 27 17.99 -4.90 2.90
N TYR A 28 18.65 -5.45 3.93
CA TYR A 28 18.41 -5.07 5.32
C TYR A 28 19.51 -4.13 5.82
N SER A 29 19.10 -3.16 6.62
CA SER A 29 19.96 -2.30 7.43
C SER A 29 20.13 -2.91 8.81
N LEU A 30 21.39 -3.15 9.20
CA LEU A 30 21.78 -3.71 10.49
C LEU A 30 21.83 -2.62 11.58
N ILE A 31 21.17 -2.84 12.71
CA ILE A 31 21.32 -1.98 13.90
C ILE A 31 22.48 -2.52 14.74
N SER A 32 23.69 -2.01 14.50
CA SER A 32 24.91 -2.42 15.21
C SER A 32 25.25 -1.54 16.42
N ILE A 33 24.72 -0.32 16.46
CA ILE A 33 24.98 0.69 17.49
C ILE A 33 23.63 1.22 18.00
N THR A 34 23.51 1.39 19.30
CA THR A 34 22.34 2.00 19.95
C THR A 34 22.40 3.52 19.85
N GLU A 35 21.29 4.21 20.07
CA GLU A 35 21.26 5.69 20.01
C GLU A 35 22.18 6.36 21.04
N ASP A 36 22.48 5.68 22.15
CA ASP A 36 23.45 6.12 23.16
C ASP A 36 24.92 5.79 22.81
N GLY A 37 25.18 5.22 21.63
CA GLY A 37 26.53 4.93 21.13
C GLY A 37 27.13 3.61 21.62
N ALA A 38 26.37 2.78 22.34
CA ALA A 38 26.81 1.46 22.76
C ALA A 38 26.62 0.42 21.63
N ALA A 39 27.32 -0.72 21.72
CA ALA A 39 27.11 -1.82 20.78
C ALA A 39 25.70 -2.42 20.98
N ALA A 40 24.92 -2.57 19.91
CA ALA A 40 23.57 -3.14 19.95
C ALA A 40 23.58 -4.68 19.81
N ASN A 41 24.48 -5.34 20.53
CA ASN A 41 24.67 -6.80 20.44
C ASN A 41 23.90 -7.53 21.55
N PHE A 42 22.93 -8.35 21.16
CA PHE A 42 22.16 -9.21 22.05
C PHE A 42 22.94 -10.50 22.33
N THR A 43 23.81 -10.48 23.34
CA THR A 43 24.61 -11.64 23.73
C THR A 43 23.87 -12.53 24.72
N ARG A 44 24.07 -13.85 24.57
CA ARG A 44 23.59 -14.85 25.54
C ARG A 44 24.78 -15.16 26.46
N SER A 45 24.75 -14.65 27.69
CA SER A 45 25.68 -14.97 28.80
C SER A 45 27.15 -14.48 28.70
N PHE A 46 27.73 -14.22 29.88
CA PHE A 46 29.13 -13.86 30.09
C PHE A 46 30.08 -14.90 29.46
N GLY A 47 30.96 -14.46 28.57
CA GLY A 47 32.03 -15.30 27.97
C GLY A 47 31.72 -15.91 26.60
N MET A 48 30.50 -15.77 26.07
CA MET A 48 30.18 -16.20 24.70
C MET A 48 30.35 -15.04 23.72
N LYS A 49 31.19 -15.21 22.69
CA LYS A 49 31.37 -14.24 21.60
C LYS A 49 30.23 -14.26 20.57
N SER A 50 29.25 -15.15 20.73
CA SER A 50 28.08 -15.24 19.87
C SER A 50 26.95 -14.37 20.39
N GLY A 51 26.48 -13.48 19.53
CA GLY A 51 25.30 -12.68 19.77
C GLY A 51 24.57 -12.43 18.47
N TYR A 52 23.48 -11.69 18.55
CA TYR A 52 22.66 -11.34 17.41
C TYR A 52 22.28 -9.87 17.48
N TYR A 53 21.82 -9.34 16.35
CA TYR A 53 21.49 -7.95 16.11
C TYR A 53 20.13 -7.88 15.43
N LEU A 54 19.42 -6.79 15.66
CA LEU A 54 18.18 -6.51 14.94
C LEU A 54 18.52 -5.83 13.61
N CYS A 55 17.86 -6.25 12.54
CA CYS A 55 17.94 -5.58 11.25
C CYS A 55 16.55 -5.38 10.66
N TYR A 56 16.42 -4.40 9.75
CA TYR A 56 15.15 -4.08 9.10
C TYR A 56 15.35 -3.73 7.63
N SER A 57 14.34 -3.96 6.81
CA SER A 57 14.31 -3.58 5.39
C SER A 57 13.29 -2.46 5.18
N LYS A 58 13.58 -1.59 4.20
CA LYS A 58 12.67 -0.56 3.68
C LYS A 58 12.41 -0.74 2.19
N ASP A 59 12.68 -1.94 1.67
CA ASP A 59 12.41 -2.28 0.29
C ASP A 59 10.91 -2.51 0.08
N LEU A 60 10.32 -1.73 -0.82
CA LEU A 60 8.89 -1.74 -1.15
C LEU A 60 8.54 -2.77 -2.23
N ALA A 61 9.52 -3.50 -2.78
CA ALA A 61 9.30 -4.48 -3.86
C ALA A 61 8.24 -5.54 -3.52
N GLY A 62 8.08 -5.88 -2.24
CA GLY A 62 7.10 -6.86 -1.76
C GLY A 62 5.67 -6.33 -1.58
N GLY A 63 5.42 -5.02 -1.66
CA GLY A 63 4.09 -4.45 -1.45
C GLY A 63 3.52 -4.61 -0.04
N MET A 64 4.35 -4.98 0.94
CA MET A 64 3.99 -5.20 2.34
C MET A 64 4.70 -4.19 3.25
N VAL A 65 4.08 -3.84 4.37
CA VAL A 65 4.61 -2.92 5.38
C VAL A 65 4.39 -3.46 6.78
N VAL A 66 5.29 -3.11 7.69
CA VAL A 66 5.16 -3.37 9.13
C VAL A 66 4.24 -2.30 9.72
N SER A 67 3.03 -2.69 10.10
CA SER A 67 2.06 -1.79 10.74
C SER A 67 2.35 -1.62 12.23
N ASP A 68 2.81 -2.69 12.89
CA ASP A 68 3.09 -2.70 14.33
C ASP A 68 4.22 -3.67 14.70
N ILE A 69 4.88 -3.39 15.83
CA ILE A 69 5.92 -4.20 16.46
C ILE A 69 5.57 -4.36 17.93
N GLN A 70 5.61 -5.58 18.42
CA GLN A 70 5.36 -5.90 19.81
C GLN A 70 6.43 -6.85 20.37
N LEU A 71 6.64 -6.77 21.68
CA LEU A 71 7.51 -7.68 22.40
C LEU A 71 6.67 -8.61 23.26
N ILE A 72 6.71 -9.90 22.94
CA ILE A 72 5.86 -10.93 23.54
C ILE A 72 6.73 -11.78 24.48
N SER A 73 6.20 -12.12 25.66
CA SER A 73 6.89 -13.05 26.57
C SER A 73 6.58 -14.51 26.22
N ASP A 74 7.40 -15.45 26.69
CA ASP A 74 7.16 -16.90 26.52
C ASP A 74 5.82 -17.38 27.10
N LYS A 75 5.20 -16.59 27.99
CA LYS A 75 3.90 -16.91 28.60
C LYS A 75 2.72 -16.44 27.76
N ASP A 76 2.95 -15.49 26.86
CA ASP A 76 1.90 -14.86 26.09
C ASP A 76 1.83 -15.50 24.70
N SER A 77 0.62 -15.80 24.24
CA SER A 77 0.39 -16.23 22.86
C SER A 77 0.53 -15.06 21.90
N ILE A 78 0.99 -15.32 20.67
CA ILE A 78 1.08 -14.30 19.62
C ILE A 78 -0.35 -13.78 19.30
N PRO A 79 -0.60 -12.47 19.38
CA PRO A 79 -1.88 -11.87 19.01
C PRO A 79 -2.24 -12.12 17.54
N HIS A 80 -3.53 -12.08 17.24
CA HIS A 80 -4.02 -12.20 15.86
C HIS A 80 -3.39 -11.13 14.96
N GLY A 81 -2.90 -11.55 13.79
CA GLY A 81 -2.27 -10.66 12.81
C GLY A 81 -0.80 -10.33 13.09
N PHE A 82 -0.19 -10.93 14.12
CA PHE A 82 1.24 -10.85 14.39
C PHE A 82 1.95 -12.17 14.06
N SER A 83 3.23 -12.07 13.71
CA SER A 83 4.12 -13.21 13.51
C SER A 83 5.50 -12.92 14.08
N TYR A 84 6.26 -13.97 14.39
CA TYR A 84 7.68 -13.80 14.74
C TYR A 84 8.48 -13.27 13.55
N ILE A 85 9.49 -12.46 13.85
CA ILE A 85 10.45 -11.99 12.85
C ILE A 85 11.37 -13.13 12.39
N ALA A 86 11.88 -13.03 11.16
CA ALA A 86 12.79 -14.01 10.60
C ALA A 86 14.11 -14.07 11.38
N GLU A 87 14.75 -15.24 11.39
CA GLU A 87 16.01 -15.49 12.10
C GLU A 87 17.08 -15.95 11.09
N HIS A 88 18.01 -15.06 10.77
CA HIS A 88 19.18 -15.33 9.93
C HIS A 88 20.41 -15.50 10.82
N LEU A 89 20.41 -16.56 11.62
CA LEU A 89 21.41 -16.81 12.65
C LEU A 89 22.43 -17.86 12.22
N GLU A 90 23.63 -17.76 12.77
CA GLU A 90 24.58 -18.86 12.71
C GLU A 90 24.09 -20.06 13.54
N PRO A 91 24.48 -21.31 13.20
CA PRO A 91 24.00 -22.51 13.89
C PRO A 91 24.24 -22.53 15.41
N LYS A 92 25.22 -21.77 15.90
CA LYS A 92 25.58 -21.67 17.33
C LYS A 92 24.84 -20.57 18.07
N THR A 93 24.07 -19.74 17.36
CA THR A 93 23.38 -18.58 17.90
C THR A 93 21.87 -18.84 17.88
N SER A 94 21.20 -18.54 18.99
CA SER A 94 19.74 -18.64 19.09
C SER A 94 19.18 -17.42 19.79
N VAL A 95 18.04 -16.93 19.29
CA VAL A 95 17.30 -15.85 19.93
C VAL A 95 16.63 -16.38 21.20
N SER A 96 16.57 -15.55 22.24
CA SER A 96 15.93 -15.92 23.50
C SER A 96 14.47 -16.31 23.29
N LYS A 97 14.04 -17.39 23.96
CA LYS A 97 12.64 -17.81 23.99
C LYS A 97 11.81 -17.00 25.00
N LYS A 98 12.46 -16.40 26.01
CA LYS A 98 11.78 -15.69 27.11
C LYS A 98 11.02 -14.44 26.64
N LYS A 99 11.62 -13.69 25.70
CA LYS A 99 11.02 -12.50 25.09
C LYS A 99 11.32 -12.54 23.60
N ARG A 100 10.28 -12.41 22.77
CA ARG A 100 10.31 -12.56 21.32
C ARG A 100 9.72 -11.32 20.68
N VAL A 101 10.39 -10.82 19.65
CA VAL A 101 9.88 -9.70 18.84
C VAL A 101 8.91 -10.25 17.80
N CYS A 102 7.74 -9.64 17.75
CA CYS A 102 6.69 -9.94 16.78
C CYS A 102 6.32 -8.69 16.00
N VAL A 103 5.89 -8.89 14.77
CA VAL A 103 5.49 -7.82 13.86
C VAL A 103 4.16 -8.16 13.22
N SER A 104 3.37 -7.13 12.94
CA SER A 104 2.21 -7.24 12.06
C SER A 104 2.61 -6.69 10.70
N ILE A 105 2.57 -7.58 9.69
CA ILE A 105 2.91 -7.24 8.31
C ILE A 105 1.62 -7.28 7.49
N VAL A 106 1.31 -6.16 6.84
CA VAL A 106 0.07 -5.96 6.09
C VAL A 106 0.37 -5.38 4.71
N PRO A 107 -0.52 -5.56 3.71
CA PRO A 107 -0.33 -4.92 2.41
C PRO A 107 -0.31 -3.39 2.53
N VAL A 108 0.53 -2.74 1.72
CA VAL A 108 0.68 -1.27 1.70
C VAL A 108 -0.65 -0.55 1.52
N GLY A 109 -1.55 -1.08 0.69
CA GLY A 109 -2.86 -0.46 0.42
C GLY A 109 -3.90 -0.65 1.54
N SER A 110 -3.58 -1.39 2.60
CA SER A 110 -4.51 -1.68 3.70
C SER A 110 -4.38 -0.71 4.89
N VAL A 111 -3.31 0.09 4.94
CA VAL A 111 -3.03 0.99 6.08
C VAL A 111 -2.43 2.31 5.61
N ASP A 112 -2.84 3.41 6.24
CA ASP A 112 -2.25 4.74 5.99
C ASP A 112 -1.01 4.99 6.85
N THR A 113 -0.86 4.24 7.95
CA THR A 113 0.24 4.36 8.90
C THR A 113 1.03 3.07 9.01
N ALA A 114 2.35 3.21 9.07
CA ALA A 114 3.27 2.09 9.27
C ALA A 114 4.42 2.49 10.20
N VAL A 115 5.22 1.53 10.61
CA VAL A 115 6.48 1.80 11.31
C VAL A 115 7.48 2.37 10.32
N LEU A 116 7.99 3.56 10.62
CA LEU A 116 8.91 4.32 9.78
C LEU A 116 10.36 4.17 10.24
N ASP A 117 10.56 3.87 11.53
CA ASP A 117 11.88 3.80 12.14
C ASP A 117 11.88 2.88 13.36
N ILE A 118 13.01 2.18 13.57
CA ILE A 118 13.26 1.30 14.71
C ILE A 118 14.60 1.69 15.32
N LYS A 119 14.61 1.93 16.63
CA LYS A 119 15.79 2.33 17.37
C LYS A 119 15.97 1.48 18.62
N LEU A 120 17.23 1.33 19.02
CA LEU A 120 17.62 0.65 20.24
C LEU A 120 18.35 1.62 21.15
N THR A 121 18.10 1.52 22.46
CA THR A 121 18.85 2.22 23.49
C THR A 121 19.28 1.22 24.56
N ALA A 122 20.34 1.50 25.32
CA ALA A 122 20.53 0.79 26.57
C ALA A 122 19.33 1.03 27.52
N LYS A 123 19.12 0.10 28.47
CA LYS A 123 18.14 0.23 29.55
C LYS A 123 18.57 1.33 30.53
N SER A 124 18.33 2.57 30.14
CA SER A 124 18.57 3.79 30.91
C SER A 124 17.30 4.64 31.00
N LYS A 125 17.34 5.78 31.69
CA LYS A 125 16.21 6.73 31.76
C LYS A 125 16.03 7.57 30.49
N MET A 126 16.79 7.30 29.43
CA MET A 126 16.70 8.05 28.18
C MET A 126 15.36 7.77 27.48
N MET A 127 14.67 8.83 27.07
CA MET A 127 13.45 8.76 26.27
C MET A 127 13.71 9.35 24.89
N LEU A 128 13.33 8.62 23.85
CA LEU A 128 13.41 9.11 22.48
C LEU A 128 12.17 9.94 22.16
N GLN A 129 12.36 11.23 21.89
CA GLN A 129 11.28 12.10 21.43
C GLN A 129 10.78 11.61 20.06
N HIS A 130 9.46 11.49 19.90
CA HIS A 130 8.78 11.00 18.70
C HIS A 130 8.90 9.49 18.40
N HIS A 131 9.42 8.69 19.35
CA HIS A 131 9.36 7.22 19.28
C HIS A 131 8.57 6.66 20.47
N THR A 132 7.84 5.59 20.22
CA THR A 132 7.07 4.85 21.22
C THR A 132 7.87 3.69 21.76
N TYR A 133 7.78 3.49 23.07
CA TYR A 133 8.37 2.34 23.76
C TYR A 133 7.67 1.05 23.33
N VAL A 134 8.43 0.06 22.86
CA VAL A 134 7.91 -1.26 22.47
C VAL A 134 8.13 -2.29 23.58
N GLY A 135 9.30 -2.26 24.21
CA GLY A 135 9.64 -3.22 25.26
C GLY A 135 11.14 -3.31 25.55
N ASP A 136 11.49 -3.94 26.68
CA ASP A 136 12.86 -4.20 27.07
C ASP A 136 13.29 -5.66 26.80
N ILE A 137 14.40 -5.86 26.10
CA ILE A 137 14.96 -7.17 25.75
C ILE A 137 16.48 -7.18 25.96
N HIS A 138 16.96 -8.07 26.84
CA HIS A 138 18.39 -8.26 27.20
C HIS A 138 19.17 -6.97 27.52
N GLY A 139 18.57 -6.07 28.29
CA GLY A 139 19.24 -4.83 28.70
C GLY A 139 19.19 -3.70 27.66
N TYR A 140 18.51 -3.93 26.53
CA TYR A 140 18.16 -2.89 25.57
C TYR A 140 16.66 -2.56 25.63
N VAL A 141 16.31 -1.36 25.22
CA VAL A 141 14.94 -0.92 25.00
C VAL A 141 14.72 -0.75 23.50
N LEU A 142 13.67 -1.39 23.00
CA LEU A 142 13.21 -1.27 21.62
C LEU A 142 12.21 -0.12 21.52
N TRP A 143 12.47 0.77 20.57
CA TRP A 143 11.64 1.92 20.25
C TRP A 143 11.24 1.87 18.79
N CYS A 144 10.02 2.30 18.49
CA CYS A 144 9.57 2.44 17.10
C CYS A 144 8.92 3.79 16.88
N ARG A 145 9.01 4.32 15.66
CA ARG A 145 8.24 5.50 15.25
C ARG A 145 7.22 5.08 14.22
N LYS A 146 5.94 5.27 14.52
CA LYS A 146 4.85 5.09 13.56
C LYS A 146 4.46 6.42 12.95
N GLY A 147 3.99 6.38 11.71
CA GLY A 147 3.44 7.56 11.06
C GLY A 147 2.92 7.27 9.67
N TYR A 148 2.38 8.31 9.05
CA TYR A 148 1.94 8.26 7.66
C TYR A 148 3.13 8.08 6.72
N PHE A 149 2.92 7.32 5.66
CA PHE A 149 3.92 7.11 4.62
C PHE A 149 3.30 7.27 3.24
N SER A 150 4.12 7.69 2.27
CA SER A 150 3.70 7.82 0.89
C SER A 150 3.83 6.45 0.21
N SER A 151 2.71 5.81 -0.09
CA SER A 151 2.70 4.70 -1.03
C SER A 151 3.03 5.21 -2.43
N PRO A 152 3.88 4.54 -3.23
CA PRO A 152 3.94 4.82 -4.65
C PRO A 152 2.55 4.57 -5.23
N MET A 153 1.86 5.64 -5.59
CA MET A 153 0.56 5.57 -6.25
C MET A 153 0.72 4.63 -7.46
N PRO A 154 -0.06 3.54 -7.58
CA PRO A 154 0.01 2.72 -8.77
C PRO A 154 -0.38 3.61 -9.94
N GLN A 155 0.61 3.99 -10.76
CA GLN A 155 0.30 4.65 -12.02
C GLN A 155 -0.45 3.62 -12.86
N ALA A 156 -1.77 3.78 -12.91
CA ALA A 156 -2.59 3.10 -13.89
C ALA A 156 -2.00 3.47 -15.25
N LYS A 157 -1.30 2.52 -15.88
CA LYS A 157 -0.78 2.69 -17.23
C LYS A 157 -1.98 3.11 -18.08
N PRO A 158 -2.00 4.32 -18.68
CA PRO A 158 -3.16 4.77 -19.43
C PRO A 158 -3.38 3.78 -20.56
N ARG A 159 -4.46 3.00 -20.48
CA ARG A 159 -4.88 2.18 -21.59
C ARG A 159 -5.35 3.17 -22.65
N SER A 160 -4.55 3.36 -23.69
CA SER A 160 -4.95 4.12 -24.87
C SER A 160 -6.16 3.40 -25.46
N VAL A 161 -7.36 3.92 -25.21
CA VAL A 161 -8.59 3.56 -25.93
C VAL A 161 -8.56 4.22 -27.30
N SER A 162 -7.58 3.82 -28.10
CA SER A 162 -7.44 4.23 -29.48
C SER A 162 -8.31 3.33 -30.35
N LEU A 163 -9.35 3.94 -30.92
CA LEU A 163 -10.06 3.55 -32.15
C LEU A 163 -11.02 2.35 -32.08
N ASP A 164 -12.28 2.64 -31.71
CA ASP A 164 -13.44 2.11 -32.45
C ASP A 164 -14.78 2.84 -32.23
N LEU A 165 -14.80 3.98 -31.52
CA LEU A 165 -16.03 4.77 -31.35
C LEU A 165 -16.60 5.33 -32.68
N ARG A 166 -15.81 5.36 -33.75
CA ARG A 166 -16.28 5.74 -35.10
C ARG A 166 -17.09 4.64 -35.82
N ARG A 167 -17.17 3.42 -35.28
CA ARG A 167 -17.98 2.33 -35.84
C ARG A 167 -19.42 2.27 -35.31
N LEU A 168 -19.78 3.16 -34.37
CA LEU A 168 -21.14 3.27 -33.83
C LEU A 168 -21.99 4.36 -34.51
N SER A 169 -21.44 5.10 -35.47
CA SER A 169 -22.21 6.09 -36.23
C SER A 169 -23.05 5.37 -37.29
N LEU A 170 -24.34 5.24 -36.99
CA LEU A 170 -25.35 4.67 -37.88
C LEU A 170 -25.79 5.73 -38.91
N GLU A 171 -24.99 5.99 -39.94
CA GLU A 171 -25.42 6.87 -41.05
C GLU A 171 -25.02 6.33 -42.43
N GLN A 172 -26.07 5.86 -43.12
CA GLN A 172 -26.41 5.77 -44.56
C GLN A 172 -25.30 5.66 -45.66
N PRO A 173 -25.51 4.84 -46.73
CA PRO A 173 -24.49 4.60 -47.76
C PRO A 173 -24.47 5.68 -48.85
N SER A 174 -23.29 6.19 -49.19
CA SER A 174 -23.07 7.04 -50.36
C SER A 174 -22.00 6.46 -51.31
N ALA A 175 -22.24 6.71 -52.60
CA ALA A 175 -21.70 6.11 -53.83
C ALA A 175 -20.17 6.07 -54.02
N PRO A 176 -19.64 5.20 -54.91
CA PRO A 176 -18.21 5.07 -55.16
C PRO A 176 -17.70 6.14 -56.13
N LEU A 177 -16.57 6.77 -55.80
CA LEU A 177 -15.82 7.69 -56.65
C LEU A 177 -14.32 7.32 -56.66
N PRO A 178 -13.56 7.75 -57.69
CA PRO A 178 -12.78 6.84 -58.52
C PRO A 178 -11.33 6.60 -58.04
N LEU A 179 -10.81 5.46 -58.49
CA LEU A 179 -9.43 4.99 -58.37
C LEU A 179 -8.42 6.05 -58.84
N ARG A 180 -7.47 6.41 -57.99
CA ARG A 180 -6.22 7.09 -58.39
C ARG A 180 -5.02 6.16 -58.24
N PRO A 181 -4.03 6.26 -59.15
CA PRO A 181 -3.10 5.17 -59.44
C PRO A 181 -1.97 5.04 -58.42
N SER A 182 -1.57 3.78 -58.32
CA SER A 182 -0.51 3.17 -57.52
C SER A 182 0.82 3.94 -57.54
N ASN A 183 1.40 4.14 -56.36
CA ASN A 183 2.84 4.27 -56.19
C ASN A 183 3.26 3.21 -55.15
N PRO A 184 4.18 2.28 -55.46
CA PRO A 184 4.52 1.20 -54.54
C PRO A 184 5.39 1.70 -53.38
N PRO A 185 5.06 1.37 -52.11
CA PRO A 185 5.99 1.53 -51.00
C PRO A 185 7.08 0.43 -51.03
N PRO A 186 8.30 0.72 -50.53
CA PRO A 186 9.39 -0.26 -50.48
C PRO A 186 9.06 -1.43 -49.54
N ALA A 187 9.51 -2.63 -49.93
CA ALA A 187 9.27 -3.87 -49.20
C ALA A 187 9.92 -3.87 -47.80
N LEU A 188 9.12 -4.13 -46.77
CA LEU A 188 9.58 -4.52 -45.44
C LEU A 188 9.16 -5.98 -45.16
N PRO A 189 10.03 -6.79 -44.54
CA PRO A 189 9.83 -8.24 -44.43
C PRO A 189 8.76 -8.63 -43.42
N HIS A 190 7.91 -9.54 -43.88
CA HIS A 190 7.22 -10.67 -43.24
C HIS A 190 6.93 -10.67 -41.72
N ASN A 191 5.62 -10.80 -41.44
CA ASN A 191 5.02 -11.73 -40.46
C ASN A 191 5.22 -11.42 -38.95
N LYS A 192 4.22 -11.34 -38.06
CA LYS A 192 2.78 -11.64 -38.14
C LYS A 192 1.99 -10.75 -37.19
N LEU A 193 0.85 -10.30 -37.70
CA LEU A 193 -0.28 -9.72 -37.00
C LEU A 193 -0.95 -10.80 -36.11
N SER A 194 -1.02 -10.61 -34.79
CA SER A 194 -1.90 -11.41 -33.94
C SER A 194 -3.24 -10.69 -33.81
N GLN A 195 -4.21 -11.16 -34.60
CA GLN A 195 -5.62 -10.80 -34.43
C GLN A 195 -6.15 -11.55 -33.20
N ARG A 196 -6.53 -10.82 -32.15
CA ARG A 196 -7.45 -11.34 -31.12
C ARG A 196 -8.63 -10.39 -30.99
N ARG A 197 -9.64 -10.61 -31.84
CA ARG A 197 -11.04 -10.29 -31.57
C ARG A 197 -11.89 -11.46 -32.08
N CYS A 198 -12.62 -12.10 -31.16
CA CYS A 198 -13.89 -12.83 -31.36
C CYS A 198 -14.46 -13.00 -29.94
N ASN A 199 -15.38 -12.15 -29.48
CA ASN A 199 -16.84 -12.26 -29.62
C ASN A 199 -17.41 -13.62 -29.15
N LEU A 200 -18.12 -13.54 -28.04
CA LEU A 200 -18.86 -14.59 -27.35
C LEU A 200 -20.18 -14.79 -28.10
N HIS A 201 -20.29 -15.87 -28.87
CA HIS A 201 -21.56 -16.29 -29.44
C HIS A 201 -21.97 -17.59 -28.76
N THR A 202 -22.91 -17.48 -27.82
CA THR A 202 -23.64 -18.62 -27.26
C THR A 202 -24.46 -19.23 -28.39
N LYS A 203 -24.23 -20.50 -28.71
CA LYS A 203 -25.22 -21.28 -29.48
C LYS A 203 -25.11 -22.76 -29.15
N ASP A 204 -26.25 -23.30 -28.74
CA ASP A 204 -26.50 -24.71 -28.49
C ASP A 204 -26.41 -25.58 -29.75
N ASN A 205 -26.20 -26.88 -29.49
CA ASN A 205 -26.52 -28.06 -30.29
C ASN A 205 -25.46 -28.70 -31.22
N LEU A 206 -25.11 -29.94 -30.82
CA LEU A 206 -25.33 -31.24 -31.49
C LEU A 206 -24.60 -31.55 -32.82
N ASP A 207 -23.81 -32.63 -32.72
CA ASP A 207 -23.32 -33.59 -33.73
C ASP A 207 -22.43 -33.13 -34.90
N LYS A 208 -21.26 -33.82 -34.96
CA LYS A 208 -20.49 -34.29 -36.14
C LYS A 208 -19.01 -33.80 -36.20
N PRO A 209 -18.05 -34.64 -36.67
CA PRO A 209 -16.68 -34.65 -36.19
C PRO A 209 -15.64 -34.03 -37.15
N ALA A 210 -14.42 -33.98 -36.62
CA ALA A 210 -13.12 -33.93 -37.27
C ALA A 210 -12.55 -32.56 -37.66
N ASP A 211 -11.29 -32.42 -37.27
CA ASP A 211 -10.25 -31.49 -37.70
C ASP A 211 -10.39 -30.01 -37.35
N GLY A 212 -9.63 -29.61 -36.32
CA GLY A 212 -9.39 -28.20 -36.04
C GLY A 212 -8.54 -27.95 -34.81
N SER A 213 -7.21 -28.03 -34.98
CA SER A 213 -6.20 -27.27 -34.21
C SER A 213 -6.23 -27.39 -32.67
N ILE A 214 -5.45 -28.34 -32.17
CA ILE A 214 -4.95 -28.37 -30.79
C ILE A 214 -3.97 -27.21 -30.64
N GLN A 215 -4.43 -26.02 -30.23
CA GLN A 215 -3.59 -24.90 -29.76
C GLN A 215 -4.47 -23.82 -29.09
N GLY A 216 -4.93 -24.09 -27.86
CA GLY A 216 -5.69 -23.09 -27.10
C GLY A 216 -6.22 -23.51 -25.74
N ILE A 217 -6.19 -24.79 -25.40
CA ILE A 217 -6.73 -25.28 -24.13
C ILE A 217 -5.76 -24.91 -23.01
N THR A 218 -6.03 -23.82 -22.30
CA THR A 218 -5.36 -23.56 -21.02
C THR A 218 -5.98 -24.52 -20.01
N ALA A 219 -5.20 -25.16 -19.14
CA ALA A 219 -5.64 -26.24 -18.22
C ALA A 219 -6.73 -25.85 -17.18
N LEU A 220 -7.31 -24.66 -17.30
CA LEU A 220 -8.36 -24.10 -16.45
C LEU A 220 -9.62 -23.70 -17.25
N ASP A 221 -9.58 -23.79 -18.58
CA ASP A 221 -10.68 -23.36 -19.46
C ASP A 221 -11.75 -24.45 -19.49
N GLY A 222 -12.75 -24.32 -18.62
CA GLY A 222 -13.81 -25.30 -18.40
C GLY A 222 -14.00 -25.77 -16.96
N VAL A 223 -13.21 -25.27 -15.99
CA VAL A 223 -13.44 -25.57 -14.57
C VAL A 223 -14.41 -24.53 -13.99
N PRO A 224 -15.68 -24.88 -13.66
CA PRO A 224 -16.58 -23.97 -12.99
C PRO A 224 -16.05 -23.63 -11.60
N PHE A 225 -15.91 -22.35 -11.29
CA PHE A 225 -15.63 -21.94 -9.92
C PHE A 225 -16.88 -22.20 -9.08
N SER A 226 -16.73 -23.05 -8.06
CA SER A 226 -17.79 -23.33 -7.09
C SER A 226 -17.30 -22.90 -5.73
N LEU A 227 -18.10 -22.10 -5.04
CA LEU A 227 -17.78 -21.60 -3.71
C LEU A 227 -17.89 -22.78 -2.72
N HIS A 228 -16.92 -22.94 -1.83
CA HIS A 228 -16.91 -24.06 -0.88
C HIS A 228 -18.16 -23.97 0.02
N PRO A 229 -18.89 -25.07 0.30
CA PRO A 229 -20.21 -25.03 0.99
C PRO A 229 -20.23 -24.31 2.33
N LYS A 230 -19.09 -24.26 3.03
CA LYS A 230 -18.92 -23.49 4.28
C LYS A 230 -19.11 -21.97 4.13
N PHE A 231 -19.10 -21.45 2.91
CA PHE A 231 -19.22 -20.04 2.58
C PHE A 231 -20.43 -19.77 1.66
N ASP A 232 -21.29 -20.77 1.46
CA ASP A 232 -22.60 -20.58 0.84
C ASP A 232 -23.51 -19.91 1.89
N ILE A 233 -23.39 -18.59 1.99
CA ILE A 233 -24.18 -17.78 2.92
C ILE A 233 -25.61 -17.85 2.40
N GLN A 234 -26.43 -18.68 3.03
CA GLN A 234 -27.88 -18.74 2.84
C GLN A 234 -28.42 -17.30 2.70
N ALA A 235 -28.80 -16.95 1.47
CA ALA A 235 -29.22 -15.60 1.08
C ALA A 235 -30.50 -15.10 1.79
N ASN A 236 -31.07 -15.90 2.70
CA ASN A 236 -32.34 -15.64 3.36
C ASN A 236 -32.21 -15.08 4.79
N GLY A 237 -31.01 -15.09 5.40
CA GLY A 237 -30.81 -14.62 6.78
C GLY A 237 -30.01 -13.31 6.92
N THR A 238 -28.84 -13.25 6.29
CA THR A 238 -27.86 -12.16 6.50
C THR A 238 -28.17 -10.89 5.72
N THR A 239 -28.96 -11.01 4.64
CA THR A 239 -29.41 -9.89 3.80
C THR A 239 -30.30 -8.91 4.58
N LEU A 240 -31.06 -9.38 5.58
CA LEU A 240 -31.94 -8.53 6.40
C LEU A 240 -31.15 -7.66 7.40
N GLN A 241 -30.06 -8.18 7.98
CA GLN A 241 -29.22 -7.42 8.93
C GLN A 241 -28.38 -6.33 8.27
N LEU A 242 -27.84 -6.58 7.07
CA LEU A 242 -27.11 -5.55 6.32
C LEU A 242 -28.05 -4.47 5.79
N ASN A 243 -29.26 -4.81 5.36
CA ASN A 243 -30.28 -3.82 4.98
C ASN A 243 -30.63 -2.87 6.13
N SER A 244 -30.74 -3.36 7.38
CA SER A 244 -30.99 -2.47 8.53
C SER A 244 -29.87 -1.46 8.81
N GLN A 245 -28.60 -1.76 8.50
CA GLN A 245 -27.50 -0.78 8.62
C GLN A 245 -27.42 0.17 7.42
N LEU A 246 -27.85 -0.27 6.23
CA LEU A 246 -27.83 0.53 5.00
C LEU A 246 -29.09 1.39 4.79
N ASN A 247 -30.18 1.14 5.52
CA ASN A 247 -31.41 1.94 5.51
C ASN A 247 -31.19 3.42 5.92
N ASN A 248 -30.03 3.75 6.50
CA ASN A 248 -29.69 5.10 6.94
C ASN A 248 -28.97 5.91 5.84
N ILE A 249 -28.66 5.29 4.69
CA ILE A 249 -27.99 5.96 3.57
C ILE A 249 -29.07 6.62 2.70
N ARG A 250 -29.37 7.88 3.02
CA ARG A 250 -30.23 8.72 2.17
C ARG A 250 -29.41 9.21 0.97
N ILE A 251 -29.69 8.67 -0.22
CA ILE A 251 -29.14 9.20 -1.48
C ILE A 251 -29.74 10.60 -1.68
N LYS A 252 -28.90 11.63 -1.64
CA LYS A 252 -29.29 13.03 -1.86
C LYS A 252 -29.18 13.35 -3.35
N SER A 253 -30.06 14.22 -3.86
CA SER A 253 -29.88 14.77 -5.20
C SER A 253 -28.69 15.75 -5.23
N LEU A 254 -28.19 16.05 -6.43
CA LEU A 254 -27.14 17.05 -6.62
C LEU A 254 -27.58 18.41 -6.01
N GLN A 255 -28.84 18.80 -6.22
CA GLN A 255 -29.40 20.02 -5.67
C GLN A 255 -29.46 20.03 -4.14
N ASP A 256 -29.78 18.90 -3.52
CA ASP A 256 -29.82 18.78 -2.05
C ASP A 256 -28.43 18.96 -1.44
N ILE A 257 -27.40 18.41 -2.12
CA ILE A 257 -26.00 18.57 -1.71
C ILE A 257 -25.57 20.03 -1.86
N GLU A 258 -25.89 20.67 -2.99
CA GLU A 258 -25.59 22.09 -3.21
C GLU A 258 -26.25 22.98 -2.17
N ASN A 259 -27.50 22.69 -1.77
CA ASN A 259 -28.22 23.47 -0.76
C ASN A 259 -27.66 23.26 0.66
N GLU A 260 -27.33 22.02 1.03
CA GLU A 260 -26.85 21.69 2.37
C GLU A 260 -25.42 22.17 2.63
N TYR A 261 -24.58 22.16 1.59
CA TYR A 261 -23.17 22.55 1.68
C TYR A 261 -22.86 23.87 0.95
N ASN A 262 -23.87 24.73 0.74
CA ASN A 262 -23.68 26.08 0.20
C ASN A 262 -22.96 26.98 1.20
N TYR A 263 -21.63 26.94 1.19
CA TYR A 263 -20.80 27.72 2.09
C TYR A 263 -20.26 28.97 1.38
N THR A 264 -20.81 30.13 1.75
CA THR A 264 -20.57 31.43 1.09
C THR A 264 -19.47 32.28 1.74
N PHE A 265 -18.71 31.73 2.69
CA PHE A 265 -17.63 32.42 3.43
C PHE A 265 -18.02 33.77 4.08
N VAL A 266 -19.32 34.05 4.23
CA VAL A 266 -19.82 35.35 4.74
C VAL A 266 -19.41 35.57 6.19
N VAL A 267 -19.37 34.50 6.99
CA VAL A 267 -18.95 34.56 8.39
C VAL A 267 -17.47 34.96 8.49
N GLU A 268 -16.63 34.38 7.64
CA GLU A 268 -15.19 34.61 7.55
C GLU A 268 -14.90 36.01 7.03
N GLU A 269 -15.61 36.45 5.99
CA GLU A 269 -15.48 37.81 5.45
C GLU A 269 -15.89 38.85 6.52
N SER A 270 -16.96 38.59 7.27
CA SER A 270 -17.41 39.47 8.35
C SER A 270 -16.41 39.51 9.52
N ALA A 271 -15.80 38.37 9.86
CA ALA A 271 -14.75 38.29 10.87
C ALA A 271 -13.49 39.04 10.42
N ALA A 272 -13.07 38.85 9.16
CA ALA A 272 -11.91 39.53 8.58
C ALA A 272 -12.08 41.06 8.52
N LYS A 273 -13.29 41.54 8.23
CA LYS A 273 -13.62 42.98 8.25
C LYS A 273 -13.51 43.60 9.64
N ARG A 274 -13.88 42.86 10.71
CA ARG A 274 -13.72 43.36 12.10
C ARG A 274 -12.27 43.47 12.53
N THR A 275 -11.41 42.60 12.03
CA THR A 275 -9.97 42.59 12.38
C THR A 275 -9.13 43.55 11.55
N ARG A 276 -9.73 44.28 10.58
CA ARG A 276 -8.98 45.22 9.75
C ARG A 276 -8.86 46.55 10.51
N PRO A 277 -7.67 46.96 10.98
CA PRO A 277 -7.50 48.30 11.52
C PRO A 277 -7.77 49.29 10.38
N SER A 278 -8.71 50.21 10.58
CA SER A 278 -8.90 51.36 9.70
C SER A 278 -7.65 52.22 9.79
N VAL A 279 -6.76 52.12 8.81
CA VAL A 279 -5.70 53.11 8.61
C VAL A 279 -6.41 54.39 8.20
N SER A 280 -6.60 55.30 9.15
CA SER A 280 -7.01 56.67 8.83
C SER A 280 -5.85 57.27 8.03
N ALA A 281 -6.10 57.57 6.75
CA ALA A 281 -5.20 58.38 5.98
C ALA A 281 -5.15 59.76 6.65
N GLY A 282 -4.06 60.03 7.37
CA GLY A 282 -3.79 61.31 7.99
C GLY A 282 -3.74 62.39 6.93
N SER A 283 -4.66 63.35 7.02
CA SER A 283 -4.64 64.61 6.31
C SER A 283 -3.38 65.39 6.67
N THR A 284 -2.56 65.70 5.67
CA THR A 284 -1.48 66.70 5.74
C THR A 284 -2.09 68.11 5.85
N PRO A 285 -1.75 68.95 6.83
CA PRO A 285 -2.08 70.36 6.77
C PRO A 285 -1.01 71.11 5.97
N SER A 286 -1.45 71.87 4.96
CA SER A 286 -0.61 72.89 4.29
C SER A 286 -0.25 73.99 5.29
N ALA A 287 1.04 74.26 5.43
CA ALA A 287 1.54 75.46 6.08
C ALA A 287 1.51 76.65 5.12
N GLN A 288 0.93 77.76 5.58
CA GLN A 288 1.27 79.12 5.16
C GLN A 288 2.23 79.71 6.18
#